data_AF-A0A6I8NDH8-F1
#
_entry.id   AF-A0A6I8NDH8-F1
#
_cell.length_a   1.000
_cell.length_b   1.000
_cell.length_c   1.000
_cell.angle_alpha   90.00
_cell.angle_beta   90.00
_cell.angle_gamma   90.00
#
_symmetry.space_group_name_H-M   'P 1'
#
loop_
_entity.id
_entity.type
_entity.pdbx_description
1 polymer ?
#
loop_
_entity_poly.entity_id
_entity_poly.type
_entity_poly.pdbx_seq_one_letter_code
_entity_poly.pdbx_strand_id
1 'polypeptide(L)'
;MTTLQESVSVMIRKFRRGWRGLCNSERTTVCGADFMLLALQLSVAEINKQRSGEFTASLSDVLATWKFLLHEKLDLPYEDVKVLEHYGKIKKTYDDFLENSNMLDLIDVYQKCSLLASECENEEMSPVSIFFCCSTNLT
;
A
#
# COMPACT_ATOMS: atom_id res chain seq x y z
N MET A 1 -25.10 -3.07 7.93
CA MET A 1 -23.70 -2.68 8.16
C MET A 1 -22.84 -3.49 7.21
N THR A 2 -22.26 -2.83 6.21
CA THR A 2 -21.24 -3.40 5.33
C THR A 2 -19.99 -3.67 6.14
N THR A 3 -19.39 -4.84 5.97
CA THR A 3 -18.11 -5.14 6.61
C THR A 3 -16.97 -4.43 5.88
N LEU A 4 -15.85 -4.22 6.57
CA LEU A 4 -14.67 -3.58 5.96
C LEU A 4 -14.18 -4.32 4.70
N GLN A 5 -14.23 -5.65 4.75
CA GLN A 5 -13.84 -6.52 3.62
C GLN A 5 -14.78 -6.35 2.41
N GLU A 6 -16.08 -6.19 2.65
CA GLU A 6 -17.05 -5.90 1.59
C GLU A 6 -16.78 -4.54 0.95
N SER A 7 -16.45 -3.52 1.75
CA SER A 7 -16.14 -2.19 1.23
C SER A 7 -14.86 -2.17 0.38
N VAL A 8 -13.81 -2.88 0.81
CA VAL A 8 -12.58 -3.07 0.00
C VAL A 8 -12.90 -3.82 -1.29
N SER A 9 -13.72 -4.87 -1.24
CA SER A 9 -14.14 -5.62 -2.42
C SER A 9 -14.92 -4.76 -3.41
N VAL A 10 -15.77 -3.85 -2.92
CA VAL A 10 -16.50 -2.88 -3.75
C VAL A 10 -15.53 -1.89 -4.39
N MET A 11 -14.56 -1.37 -3.64
CA MET A 11 -13.53 -0.48 -4.18
C MET A 11 -12.73 -1.14 -5.30
N ILE A 12 -12.24 -2.36 -5.09
CA ILE A 12 -11.50 -3.12 -6.11
C ILE A 12 -12.38 -3.37 -7.35
N ARG A 13 -13.67 -3.65 -7.17
CA ARG A 13 -14.62 -3.79 -8.29
C ARG A 13 -14.81 -2.48 -9.05
N LYS A 14 -14.97 -1.35 -8.36
CA LYS A 14 -15.06 -0.01 -8.97
C LYS A 14 -13.80 0.28 -9.79
N PHE A 15 -12.64 0.03 -9.20
CA PHE A 15 -11.34 0.18 -9.85
C PHE A 15 -11.23 -0.60 -11.16
N ARG A 16 -11.54 -1.90 -11.12
CA ARG A 16 -11.47 -2.78 -12.29
C ARG A 16 -12.43 -2.35 -13.41
N ARG A 17 -13.59 -1.77 -13.06
CA ARG A 17 -14.56 -1.22 -14.04
C ARG A 17 -14.06 0.08 -14.68
N GLY A 18 -13.45 0.97 -13.89
CA GLY A 18 -12.92 2.27 -14.33
C GLY A 18 -11.49 2.22 -14.87
N TRP A 19 -10.86 1.04 -14.92
CA TRP A 19 -9.42 0.85 -15.16
C TRP A 19 -8.84 1.70 -16.31
N ARG A 20 -9.47 1.68 -17.49
CA ARG A 20 -8.98 2.39 -18.68
C ARG A 20 -8.96 3.91 -18.53
N GLY A 21 -9.81 4.47 -17.66
CA GLY A 21 -9.82 5.91 -17.35
C GLY A 21 -8.95 6.28 -16.13
N LEU A 22 -8.63 5.30 -15.28
CA LEU A 22 -7.91 5.47 -14.01
C LEU A 22 -6.40 5.29 -14.10
N CYS A 23 -5.95 4.57 -15.13
CA CYS A 23 -4.58 4.10 -15.19
C CYS A 23 -4.06 4.13 -16.63
N ASN A 24 -2.99 4.89 -16.84
CA ASN A 24 -2.19 4.84 -18.07
C ASN A 24 -1.21 3.66 -18.09
N SER A 25 -1.09 2.94 -16.98
CA SER A 25 -0.21 1.78 -16.81
C SER A 25 -0.97 0.48 -17.04
N GLU A 26 -0.32 -0.58 -17.53
CA GLU A 26 -0.86 -1.93 -17.73
C GLU A 26 -1.04 -2.76 -16.42
N ARG A 27 -0.76 -2.15 -15.26
CA ARG A 27 -0.73 -2.74 -13.89
C ARG A 27 -2.06 -3.23 -13.33
N THR A 28 -2.61 -4.31 -13.88
CA THR A 28 -3.96 -4.77 -13.54
C THR A 28 -4.08 -5.57 -12.23
N THR A 29 -2.97 -6.05 -11.66
CA THR A 29 -3.00 -6.96 -10.51
C THR A 29 -3.05 -6.21 -9.19
N VAL A 30 -4.22 -6.14 -8.56
CA VAL A 30 -4.34 -5.57 -7.20
C VAL A 30 -3.80 -6.55 -6.17
N CYS A 31 -2.81 -6.15 -5.38
CA CYS A 31 -2.26 -6.92 -4.27
C CYS A 31 -2.93 -6.54 -2.94
N GLY A 32 -3.23 -7.53 -2.11
CA GLY A 32 -3.76 -7.34 -0.76
C GLY A 32 -2.67 -7.00 0.26
N ALA A 33 -3.09 -6.73 1.50
CA ALA A 33 -2.20 -6.32 2.59
C ALA A 33 -1.03 -7.30 2.83
N ASP A 34 -1.28 -8.61 2.77
CA ASP A 34 -0.24 -9.63 2.94
C ASP A 34 0.87 -9.52 1.90
N PHE A 35 0.51 -9.32 0.62
CA PHE A 35 1.48 -9.16 -0.45
C PHE A 35 2.21 -7.81 -0.38
N MET A 36 1.51 -6.75 0.04
CA MET A 36 2.13 -5.47 0.31
C MET A 36 3.20 -5.60 1.40
N LEU A 37 2.89 -6.32 2.50
CA LEU A 37 3.84 -6.54 3.59
C LEU A 37 5.02 -7.40 3.14
N LEU A 38 4.79 -8.45 2.34
CA LEU A 38 5.84 -9.28 1.77
C LEU A 38 6.78 -8.47 0.86
N ALA A 39 6.22 -7.66 -0.05
CA ALA A 39 7.00 -6.79 -0.92
C ALA A 39 7.83 -5.79 -0.10
N LEU A 40 7.27 -5.25 0.99
CA LEU A 40 8.01 -4.36 1.87
C LEU A 40 9.14 -5.09 2.60
N GLN A 41 8.90 -6.30 3.11
CA GLN A 41 9.92 -7.11 3.76
C GLN A 41 11.09 -7.42 2.81
N LEU A 42 10.81 -7.77 1.55
CA LEU A 42 11.83 -7.98 0.53
C LEU A 42 12.61 -6.70 0.22
N SER A 43 11.93 -5.55 0.22
CA SER A 43 12.55 -4.25 -0.01
C SER A 43 13.49 -3.85 1.13
N VAL A 44 13.08 -4.08 2.39
CA VAL A 44 13.94 -3.90 3.56
C VAL A 44 15.16 -4.82 3.48
N ALA A 45 14.96 -6.10 3.14
CA ALA A 45 16.04 -7.07 3.01
C ALA A 45 17.04 -6.72 1.90
N GLU A 46 16.58 -6.19 0.77
CA GLU A 46 17.43 -5.74 -0.32
C GLU A 46 18.28 -4.52 0.08
N ILE A 47 17.69 -3.54 0.78
CA ILE A 47 18.44 -2.39 1.29
C ILE A 47 19.47 -2.81 2.33
N ASN A 48 19.14 -3.77 3.21
CA ASN A 48 20.09 -4.32 4.16
C ASN A 48 21.24 -5.06 3.46
N LYS A 49 20.95 -5.85 2.42
CA LYS A 49 21.98 -6.52 1.61
C LYS A 49 22.97 -5.53 0.99
N GLN A 50 22.48 -4.39 0.49
CA GLN A 50 23.35 -3.35 -0.07
C GLN A 50 24.23 -2.67 0.99
N ARG A 51 23.84 -2.69 2.26
CA ARG A 51 24.56 -2.04 3.37
C ARG A 51 25.52 -2.96 4.10
N SER A 52 25.05 -4.14 4.51
CA SER A 52 25.78 -5.09 5.34
C SER A 52 26.19 -6.36 4.59
N GLY A 53 25.74 -6.55 3.36
CA GLY A 53 25.94 -7.78 2.58
C GLY A 53 24.92 -8.87 2.87
N GLU A 54 24.03 -8.69 3.85
CA GLU A 54 23.07 -9.70 4.27
C GLU A 54 21.65 -9.40 3.79
N PHE A 55 21.03 -10.35 3.10
CA PHE A 55 19.62 -10.26 2.70
C PHE A 55 18.70 -10.68 3.85
N THR A 56 18.55 -9.78 4.82
CA THR A 56 17.75 -10.02 6.03
C THR A 56 16.93 -8.78 6.37
N ALA A 57 15.76 -8.99 6.95
CA ALA A 57 14.91 -7.93 7.46
C ALA A 57 14.49 -8.27 8.89
N SER A 58 14.79 -7.40 9.85
CA SER A 58 14.29 -7.58 11.21
C SER A 58 12.79 -7.28 11.22
N LEU A 59 12.01 -8.06 11.99
CA LEU A 59 10.57 -7.82 12.12
C LEU A 59 10.28 -6.39 12.63
N SER A 60 11.11 -5.88 13.54
CA SER A 60 11.01 -4.52 14.07
C SER A 60 11.12 -3.48 12.97
N ASP A 61 12.12 -3.58 12.09
CA ASP A 61 12.33 -2.63 10.99
C ASP A 61 11.19 -2.72 9.97
N VAL A 62 10.73 -3.93 9.65
CA VAL A 62 9.59 -4.13 8.73
C VAL A 62 8.32 -3.50 9.29
N LEU A 63 7.99 -3.73 10.57
CA LEU A 63 6.78 -3.16 11.18
C LEU A 63 6.85 -1.63 11.32
N ALA A 64 8.03 -1.09 11.67
CA ALA A 64 8.24 0.35 11.73
C ALA A 64 8.11 1.00 10.35
N THR A 65 8.72 0.39 9.32
CA THR A 65 8.62 0.83 7.92
C THR A 65 7.17 0.71 7.43
N TRP A 66 6.47 -0.38 7.76
CA TRP A 66 5.08 -0.62 7.37
C TRP A 66 4.16 0.46 7.91
N LYS A 67 4.27 0.74 9.22
CA LYS A 67 3.49 1.79 9.87
C LYS A 67 3.75 3.15 9.22
N PHE A 68 5.02 3.50 9.00
CA PHE A 68 5.38 4.76 8.35
C PHE A 68 4.85 4.83 6.90
N LEU A 69 5.00 3.77 6.10
CA LEU A 69 4.49 3.69 4.73
C LEU A 69 2.98 3.90 4.65
N LEU A 70 2.22 3.26 5.54
CA LEU A 70 0.76 3.43 5.58
C LEU A 70 0.37 4.87 5.92
N HIS A 71 1.04 5.49 6.89
CA HIS A 71 0.79 6.87 7.27
C HIS A 71 1.12 7.84 6.13
N GLU A 72 2.29 7.71 5.49
CA GLU A 72 2.69 8.57 4.38
C GLU A 72 1.75 8.42 3.18
N LYS A 73 1.47 7.19 2.72
CA LYS A 73 0.63 6.99 1.52
C LYS A 73 -0.83 7.40 1.75
N LEU A 74 -1.32 7.40 2.98
CA LEU A 74 -2.70 7.80 3.31
C LEU A 74 -2.81 9.25 3.78
N ASP A 75 -1.71 10.01 3.81
CA ASP A 75 -1.65 11.38 4.34
C ASP A 75 -2.21 11.49 5.77
N LEU A 76 -1.88 10.49 6.60
CA LEU A 76 -2.32 10.41 8.00
C LEU A 76 -1.23 10.96 8.94
N PRO A 77 -1.60 11.73 9.98
CA PRO A 77 -0.63 12.27 10.93
C PRO A 77 0.15 11.14 11.63
N TYR A 78 1.46 11.28 11.71
CA TYR A 78 2.35 10.30 12.33
C TYR A 78 3.30 10.98 13.33
N GLU A 79 3.13 10.68 14.61
CA GLU A 79 3.84 11.37 15.70
C GLU A 79 5.22 10.76 16.01
N ASP A 80 5.50 9.53 15.56
CA ASP A 80 6.72 8.81 15.91
C ASP A 80 7.82 9.02 14.86
N VAL A 81 8.29 10.26 14.71
CA VAL A 81 9.27 10.65 13.69
C VAL A 81 10.71 10.29 14.12
N LYS A 82 10.94 9.02 14.49
CA LYS A 82 12.27 8.47 14.22
C LYS A 82 12.32 8.26 12.72
N VAL A 83 12.91 9.21 11.99
CA VAL A 83 13.20 9.07 10.56
C VAL A 83 13.85 7.71 10.37
N LEU A 84 13.11 6.78 9.75
CA LEU A 84 13.64 5.46 9.45
C LEU A 84 14.83 5.67 8.50
N GLU A 85 16.01 5.27 8.97
CA GLU A 85 17.23 5.38 8.20
C GLU A 85 17.02 4.67 6.85
N HIS A 86 17.25 5.37 5.74
CA HIS A 86 17.06 4.85 4.38
C HIS A 86 15.61 4.57 3.95
N TYR A 87 14.59 5.06 4.67
CA TYR A 87 13.18 4.89 4.27
C TYR A 87 12.93 5.23 2.79
N GLY A 88 13.46 6.37 2.31
CA GLY A 88 13.28 6.77 0.91
C GLY A 88 13.83 5.75 -0.10
N LYS A 89 14.91 5.03 0.23
CA LYS A 89 15.43 3.93 -0.60
C LYS A 89 14.53 2.71 -0.52
N ILE A 90 14.07 2.35 0.68
CA ILE A 90 13.16 1.22 0.89
C ILE A 90 11.85 1.44 0.14
N LYS A 91 11.24 2.62 0.26
CA LYS A 91 10.03 3.01 -0.47
C LYS A 91 10.25 2.92 -1.97
N LYS A 92 11.38 3.43 -2.48
CA LYS A 92 11.70 3.31 -3.90
C LYS A 92 11.80 1.85 -4.34
N THR A 93 12.52 1.01 -3.60
CA THR A 93 12.64 -0.42 -3.92
C THR A 93 11.28 -1.14 -3.86
N TYR A 94 10.40 -0.74 -2.93
CA TYR A 94 9.02 -1.23 -2.85
C TYR A 94 8.20 -0.84 -4.09
N ASP A 95 8.23 0.44 -4.46
CA ASP A 95 7.52 0.96 -5.62
C ASP A 95 8.03 0.27 -6.92
N ASP A 96 9.35 0.14 -7.06
CA ASP A 96 10.01 -0.56 -8.17
C ASP A 96 9.61 -2.06 -8.20
N PHE A 97 9.50 -2.71 -7.05
CA PHE A 97 9.08 -4.12 -6.96
C PHE A 97 7.65 -4.32 -7.47
N LEU A 98 6.72 -3.45 -7.05
CA LEU A 98 5.34 -3.51 -7.51
C LEU A 98 5.22 -3.19 -9.00
N GLU A 99 5.99 -2.21 -9.49
CA GLU A 99 6.02 -1.86 -10.92
C GLU A 99 6.52 -3.02 -11.77
N ASN A 100 7.68 -3.60 -11.43
CA ASN A 100 8.27 -4.72 -12.15
C ASN A 100 7.41 -5.99 -12.10
N SER A 101 6.55 -6.12 -11.08
CA SER A 101 5.63 -7.25 -10.90
C SER A 101 4.23 -6.99 -11.48
N ASN A 102 4.02 -5.85 -12.14
CA ASN A 102 2.73 -5.42 -12.68
C ASN A 102 1.60 -5.35 -11.63
N MET A 103 1.93 -5.05 -10.37
CA MET A 103 1.01 -5.05 -9.22
C MET A 103 0.60 -3.63 -8.81
N LEU A 104 -0.55 -3.44 -8.19
CA LEU A 104 -0.94 -2.19 -7.50
C LEU A 104 -1.34 -2.51 -6.08
N ASP A 105 -0.89 -1.68 -5.14
CA ASP A 105 -1.31 -1.84 -3.75
C ASP A 105 -2.70 -1.28 -3.48
N LEU A 106 -3.27 -1.64 -2.33
CA LEU A 106 -4.61 -1.21 -1.94
C LEU A 106 -4.74 0.30 -1.79
N ILE A 107 -3.64 1.00 -1.45
CA ILE A 107 -3.65 2.44 -1.24
C ILE A 107 -3.64 3.16 -2.59
N ASP A 108 -2.87 2.69 -3.57
CA ASP A 108 -2.89 3.19 -4.94
C ASP A 108 -4.28 3.02 -5.57
N VAL A 109 -4.92 1.87 -5.32
CA VAL A 109 -6.30 1.61 -5.76
C VAL A 109 -7.27 2.57 -5.08
N TYR A 110 -7.14 2.78 -3.78
CA TYR A 110 -7.93 3.74 -3.01
C TYR A 110 -7.81 5.15 -3.56
N GLN A 111 -6.59 5.66 -3.72
CA GLN A 111 -6.32 7.00 -4.24
C GLN A 111 -6.85 7.19 -5.66
N LYS A 112 -6.68 6.17 -6.53
CA LYS A 112 -7.25 6.22 -7.89
C LYS A 112 -8.78 6.25 -7.86
N CYS A 113 -9.41 5.48 -6.97
CA CYS A 113 -10.86 5.48 -6.85
C CYS A 113 -11.42 6.78 -6.25
N SER A 114 -10.73 7.39 -5.28
CA SER A 114 -11.17 8.65 -4.67
C SER A 114 -11.13 9.81 -5.67
N LEU A 115 -10.19 9.81 -6.62
CA LEU A 115 -10.18 10.80 -7.72
C LEU A 115 -11.41 10.72 -8.64
N LEU A 116 -12.06 9.56 -8.77
CA LEU A 116 -13.32 9.41 -9.51
C LEU A 116 -14.56 9.66 -8.68
N ALA A 117 -14.46 9.56 -7.35
CA ALA A 117 -15.61 9.54 -6.46
C ALA A 117 -16.38 10.88 -6.43
N SER A 118 -15.83 11.94 -7.03
CA SER A 118 -16.57 13.15 -7.41
C SER A 118 -17.85 12.89 -8.23
N GLU A 119 -18.05 11.68 -8.77
CA GLU A 119 -19.21 11.27 -9.56
C GLU A 119 -20.23 10.33 -8.85
N CYS A 120 -20.04 9.84 -7.61
CA CYS A 120 -20.98 8.84 -7.04
C CYS A 120 -21.12 8.79 -5.49
N GLU A 121 -22.34 9.03 -5.00
CA GLU A 121 -22.79 9.17 -3.60
C GLU A 121 -22.70 7.93 -2.67
N ASN A 122 -21.95 6.87 -2.99
CA ASN A 122 -21.94 5.65 -2.16
C ASN A 122 -20.71 5.56 -1.25
N GLU A 123 -20.97 5.58 0.08
CA GLU A 123 -20.05 5.32 1.22
C GLU A 123 -18.58 5.18 0.80
N GLU A 124 -17.91 6.32 0.67
CA GLU A 124 -16.49 6.36 0.39
C GLU A 124 -15.71 5.76 1.57
N MET A 125 -14.81 4.83 1.26
CA MET A 125 -13.85 4.33 2.25
C MET A 125 -12.98 5.49 2.72
N SER A 126 -12.89 5.69 4.04
CA SER A 126 -11.99 6.71 4.59
C SER A 126 -10.53 6.23 4.56
N PRO A 127 -9.54 7.15 4.58
CA PRO A 127 -8.13 6.77 4.74
C PRO A 127 -7.90 5.90 5.99
N VAL A 128 -8.61 6.20 7.08
CA VAL A 128 -8.55 5.44 8.35
C VAL A 128 -9.08 4.01 8.18
N SER A 129 -10.12 3.81 7.38
CA SER A 129 -10.66 2.48 7.08
C SER A 129 -9.66 1.62 6.29
N ILE A 130 -8.95 2.22 5.32
CA ILE A 130 -7.90 1.53 4.56
C ILE A 130 -6.68 1.24 5.44
N PHE A 131 -6.30 2.19 6.29
CA PHE A 131 -5.25 1.98 7.29
C PHE A 131 -5.55 0.76 8.17
N PHE A 132 -6.77 0.66 8.69
CA PHE A 132 -7.19 -0.47 9.52
C PHE A 132 -7.15 -1.79 8.74
N CYS A 133 -7.68 -1.82 7.52
CA CYS A 133 -7.63 -3.01 6.65
C CYS A 133 -6.19 -3.51 6.45
N CYS A 134 -5.26 -2.59 6.16
CA CYS A 134 -3.84 -2.92 5.97
C CYS A 134 -3.13 -3.29 7.28
N SER A 135 -3.62 -2.81 8.44
CA SER A 135 -2.99 -3.06 9.74
C SER A 135 -3.43 -4.37 10.38
N THR A 136 -4.63 -4.85 10.08
CA THR A 136 -5.21 -6.05 10.72
C THR A 136 -5.23 -7.29 9.83
N ASN A 137 -4.63 -7.24 8.63
CA ASN A 137 -4.70 -8.28 7.60
C ASN A 137 -6.15 -8.76 7.33
N LEU A 138 -7.11 -7.83 7.38
CA LEU A 138 -8.51 -8.12 7.03
C LEU A 138 -8.67 -7.98 5.51
N THR A 139 -8.13 -8.93 4.75
CA THR A 139 -8.35 -9.06 3.30
C THR A 139 -8.87 -10.43 2.94
#